data_AF-A0A372RBY1-F1
#
_entry.id   AF-A0A372RBY1-F1
#
_cell.length_a   1.000
_cell.length_b   1.000
_cell.length_c   1.000
_cell.angle_alpha   90.00
_cell.angle_beta   90.00
_cell.angle_gamma   90.00
#
_symmetry.space_group_name_H-M   'P 1'
#
loop_
_entity.id
_entity.type
_entity.pdbx_description
1 polymer ?
#
loop_
_entity_poly.entity_id
_entity_poly.type
_entity_poly.pdbx_seq_one_letter_code
_entity_poly.pdbx_strand_id
1 'polypeptide(L)'
;MSKVQRLKPAHKIYERLLWDQDCISGANFVIGYEDRFLGIMEATREEFESEEIPFHRVRYFKDVETGQHIWDREKRIDLITRIVL
;
A
#
# COMPACT_ATOMS: atom_id res chain seq x y z
N MET A 1 25.17 -2.39 15.02
CA MET A 1 23.87 -2.87 14.52
C MET A 1 23.30 -1.79 13.61
N SER A 2 23.05 -2.06 12.32
CA SER A 2 22.43 -1.07 11.43
C SER A 2 20.98 -0.84 11.88
N LYS A 3 20.57 0.44 11.96
CA LYS A 3 19.21 0.81 12.36
C LYS A 3 18.25 0.37 11.27
N VAL A 4 17.44 -0.66 11.53
CA VAL A 4 16.38 -1.09 10.61
C VAL A 4 15.45 0.10 10.37
N GLN A 5 15.50 0.65 9.16
CA GLN A 5 14.74 1.84 8.82
C GLN A 5 13.24 1.54 8.93
N ARG A 6 12.49 2.36 9.67
CA ARG A 6 11.05 2.15 9.87
C ARG A 6 10.32 2.33 8.53
N LEU A 7 9.48 1.35 8.18
CA LEU A 7 8.54 1.51 7.07
C LEU A 7 7.60 2.67 7.34
N LYS A 8 7.24 3.41 6.30
CA LYS A 8 6.17 4.40 6.40
C LYS A 8 4.83 3.67 6.63
N PRO A 9 3.92 4.25 7.42
CA PRO A 9 2.61 3.65 7.69
C PRO A 9 1.71 3.70 6.45
N ALA A 10 0.77 2.75 6.34
CA ALA A 10 -0.10 2.61 5.18
C ALA A 10 -0.82 3.90 4.76
N HIS A 11 -1.35 4.70 5.70
CA HIS A 11 -2.03 5.95 5.36
C HIS A 11 -1.11 6.96 4.67
N LYS A 12 0.19 7.02 5.03
CA LYS A 12 1.16 7.90 4.36
C LYS A 12 1.53 7.40 2.97
N ILE A 13 1.54 6.09 2.76
CA ILE A 13 1.74 5.52 1.44
C ILE A 13 0.53 5.80 0.56
N TYR A 14 -0.68 5.60 1.09
CA TYR A 14 -1.93 5.87 0.41
C TYR A 14 -2.03 7.35 -0.02
N GLU A 15 -1.79 8.30 0.89
CA GLU A 15 -1.73 9.73 0.56
C GLU A 15 -0.78 10.01 -0.63
N ARG A 16 0.40 9.38 -0.67
CA ARG A 16 1.33 9.56 -1.78
C ARG A 16 0.80 8.96 -3.08
N LEU A 17 0.27 7.74 -3.04
CA LEU A 17 -0.34 7.11 -4.22
C LEU A 17 -1.49 7.95 -4.81
N LEU A 18 -2.20 8.73 -3.98
CA LEU A 18 -3.27 9.60 -4.46
C LEU A 18 -2.81 10.90 -5.11
N TRP A 19 -1.77 11.52 -4.56
CA TRP A 19 -1.46 12.93 -4.84
C TRP A 19 -0.10 13.16 -5.51
N ASP A 20 0.80 12.20 -5.41
CA ASP A 20 2.16 12.31 -5.93
C ASP A 20 2.17 11.89 -7.41
N GLN A 21 2.28 12.86 -8.32
CA GLN A 21 2.25 12.63 -9.77
C GLN A 21 3.46 11.81 -10.27
N ASP A 22 4.55 11.79 -9.49
CA ASP A 22 5.75 11.01 -9.79
C ASP A 22 5.63 9.54 -9.33
N CYS A 23 4.53 9.17 -8.66
CA CYS A 23 4.22 7.79 -8.28
C CYS A 23 3.43 7.06 -9.40
N ILE A 24 3.13 5.78 -9.16
CA ILE A 24 2.15 5.03 -9.96
C ILE A 24 0.86 5.85 -10.04
N SER A 25 0.29 5.96 -11.23
CA SER A 25 -0.98 6.64 -11.47
C SER A 25 -2.01 6.22 -10.42
N GLY A 26 -2.61 7.19 -9.71
CA GLY A 26 -3.37 6.96 -8.48
C GLY A 26 -4.64 6.10 -8.59
N ALA A 27 -4.91 5.51 -9.76
CA ALA A 27 -5.97 4.54 -10.00
C ALA A 27 -5.47 3.09 -10.24
N ASN A 28 -4.17 2.87 -10.43
CA ASN A 28 -3.64 1.57 -10.88
C ASN A 28 -3.07 0.71 -9.74
N PHE A 29 -3.69 0.73 -8.56
CA PHE A 29 -3.29 -0.12 -7.44
C PHE A 29 -4.48 -0.77 -6.73
N VAL A 30 -4.22 -1.93 -6.12
CA VAL A 30 -5.12 -2.60 -5.17
C VAL A 30 -4.54 -2.55 -3.77
N ILE A 31 -5.45 -2.54 -2.79
CA ILE A 31 -5.14 -2.52 -1.36
C ILE A 31 -5.33 -3.92 -0.80
N GLY A 32 -4.23 -4.55 -0.40
CA GLY A 32 -4.26 -5.78 0.38
C GLY A 32 -4.51 -5.48 1.85
N TYR A 33 -5.61 -5.97 2.41
CA TYR A 33 -5.98 -5.75 3.81
C TYR A 33 -6.32 -7.07 4.51
N GLU A 34 -6.12 -7.09 5.83
CA GLU A 34 -6.51 -8.21 6.67
C GLU A 34 -7.99 -8.09 7.06
N ASP A 35 -8.84 -8.92 6.48
CA ASP A 35 -10.26 -9.08 6.82
C ASP A 35 -10.45 -9.75 8.19
N ARG A 36 -11.65 -9.63 8.78
CA ARG A 36 -11.95 -10.09 10.15
C ARG A 36 -12.04 -11.60 10.22
N PHE A 37 -12.35 -12.25 9.11
CA PHE A 37 -12.65 -13.68 9.06
C PHE A 37 -11.92 -14.40 7.93
N LEU A 38 -11.76 -13.74 6.78
CA LEU A 38 -11.29 -14.38 5.54
C LEU A 38 -9.77 -14.32 5.34
N GLY A 39 -9.05 -13.63 6.22
CA GLY A 39 -7.61 -13.41 6.07
C GLY A 39 -7.31 -12.25 5.13
N ILE A 40 -6.30 -12.38 4.27
CA ILE A 40 -5.92 -11.30 3.35
C ILE A 40 -6.90 -11.23 2.18
N MET A 41 -7.48 -10.05 1.99
CA MET A 41 -8.37 -9.70 0.89
C MET A 41 -7.77 -8.54 0.09
N GLU A 42 -8.17 -8.40 -1.17
CA GLU A 42 -7.82 -7.25 -2.00
C GLU A 42 -9.07 -6.43 -2.31
N ALA A 43 -8.91 -5.11 -2.26
CA ALA A 43 -9.93 -4.15 -2.66
C ALA A 43 -9.34 -3.15 -3.66
N THR A 44 -10.17 -2.73 -4.61
CA THR A 44 -9.93 -1.49 -5.37
C THR A 44 -9.96 -0.29 -4.43
N ARG A 45 -9.48 0.85 -4.93
CA ARG A 45 -9.60 2.12 -4.19
C ARG A 45 -11.05 2.44 -3.80
N GLU A 46 -11.97 2.30 -4.75
CA GLU A 46 -13.38 2.61 -4.55
C GLU A 46 -14.00 1.73 -3.46
N GLU A 47 -13.76 0.41 -3.51
CA GLU A 47 -14.21 -0.53 -2.48
C GLU A 47 -13.59 -0.21 -1.12
N PHE A 48 -12.28 0.08 -1.08
CA PHE A 48 -11.60 0.41 0.17
C PHE A 48 -12.16 1.67 0.85
N GLU A 49 -12.47 2.71 0.07
CA GLU A 49 -13.08 3.94 0.57
C GLU A 49 -14.55 3.73 0.96
N SER A 50 -15.32 2.98 0.16
CA SER A 50 -16.74 2.70 0.39
C SER A 50 -17.00 1.82 1.61
N GLU A 51 -16.18 0.78 1.82
CA GLU A 51 -16.28 -0.14 2.96
C GLU A 51 -15.62 0.40 4.23
N GLU A 52 -15.10 1.64 4.19
CA GLU A 52 -14.43 2.31 5.31
C GLU A 52 -13.34 1.44 5.98
N ILE A 53 -12.55 0.72 5.17
CA ILE A 53 -11.56 -0.21 5.68
C ILE A 53 -10.45 0.55 6.44
N PRO A 54 -10.18 0.23 7.72
CA PRO A 54 -9.19 0.98 8.48
C PRO A 54 -7.75 0.75 7.99
N PHE A 55 -6.95 1.82 7.89
CA PHE A 55 -5.54 1.75 7.48
C PHE A 55 -4.63 0.84 8.32
N HIS A 56 -4.99 0.56 9.58
CA HIS A 56 -4.21 -0.37 10.41
C HIS A 56 -4.36 -1.83 9.93
N ARG A 57 -5.39 -2.13 9.12
CA ARG A 57 -5.62 -3.45 8.52
C ARG A 57 -4.89 -3.62 7.20
N VAL A 58 -4.49 -2.53 6.54
CA VAL A 58 -3.74 -2.58 5.28
C VAL A 58 -2.36 -3.22 5.48
N ARG A 59 -2.06 -4.22 4.65
CA ARG A 59 -0.83 -5.01 4.66
C ARG A 59 0.08 -4.70 3.48
N TYR A 60 -0.47 -4.47 2.29
CA TYR A 60 0.29 -4.09 1.11
C TYR A 60 -0.51 -3.19 0.16
N PHE A 61 0.22 -2.51 -0.71
CA PHE A 61 -0.29 -1.93 -1.94
C PHE A 61 0.39 -2.66 -3.10
N LYS A 62 -0.38 -2.99 -4.14
CA LYS A 62 0.10 -3.74 -5.30
C LYS A 62 -0.33 -3.02 -6.57
N ASP A 63 0.61 -2.84 -7.48
CA ASP A 63 0.34 -2.32 -8.82
C ASP A 63 -0.49 -3.34 -9.61
N VAL A 64 -1.60 -2.89 -10.22
CA VAL A 64 -2.56 -3.78 -10.90
C VAL A 64 -2.02 -4.33 -12.21
N GLU A 65 -1.26 -3.52 -12.95
CA GLU A 65 -0.76 -3.87 -14.28
C GLU A 65 0.37 -4.90 -14.20
N THR A 66 1.31 -4.69 -13.27
CA THR A 66 2.51 -5.50 -13.10
C THR A 66 2.37 -6.60 -12.06
N GLY A 67 1.38 -6.48 -11.15
CA GLY A 67 1.24 -7.34 -9.99
C GLY A 67 2.33 -7.12 -8.92
N GLN A 68 3.19 -6.10 -9.07
CA GLN A 68 4.28 -5.84 -8.16
C GLN A 68 3.78 -5.27 -6.83
N HIS A 69 4.29 -5.78 -5.71
CA HIS A 69 4.09 -5.15 -4.41
C HIS A 69 4.95 -3.89 -4.33
N ILE A 70 4.33 -2.72 -4.23
CA ILE A 70 5.01 -1.41 -4.23
C ILE A 70 5.25 -0.89 -2.82
N TRP A 71 4.46 -1.39 -1.88
CA TRP A 71 4.71 -1.29 -0.45
C TRP A 71 4.12 -2.51 0.24
N ASP A 72 4.86 -3.10 1.17
CA ASP A 72 4.44 -4.33 1.85
C ASP A 72 5.05 -4.38 3.26
N ARG A 73 4.19 -4.51 4.28
CA ARG A 73 4.62 -4.55 5.69
C ARG A 73 5.46 -5.78 6.00
N GLU A 74 5.03 -6.93 5.52
CA GLU A 74 5.58 -8.23 5.88
C GLU A 74 6.86 -8.51 5.09
N LYS A 75 6.84 -8.22 3.78
CA LYS A 75 8.02 -8.32 2.90
C LYS A 75 8.99 -7.16 3.05
N ARG A 76 8.64 -6.13 3.85
CA ARG A 76 9.46 -4.95 4.12
C ARG A 76 9.81 -4.14 2.86
N ILE A 77 8.88 -4.07 1.92
CA ILE A 77 9.00 -3.34 0.65
C ILE A 77 8.47 -1.91 0.82
N ASP A 78 9.18 -0.92 0.27
CA ASP A 78 8.77 0.48 0.23
C ASP A 78 9.42 1.16 -0.98
N LEU A 79 8.79 1.02 -2.16
CA LEU A 79 9.26 1.63 -3.42
C LEU A 79 8.76 3.08 -3.57
N ILE A 80 7.73 3.45 -2.80
CA ILE A 80 7.09 4.76 -2.87
C ILE A 80 7.92 5.83 -2.15
N THR A 81 8.54 5.49 -1.00
CA THR A 81 9.31 6.49 -0.24
C THR A 81 10.81 6.35 -0.38
N ARG A 82 11.28 5.22 -0.90
CA ARG A 82 12.67 4.99 -1.24
C ARG A 82 12.88 5.09 -2.76
N ILE A 83 12.55 6.24 -3.34
CA ILE A 83 13.11 6.58 -4.64
C ILE A 83 14.60 6.86 -4.37
N VAL A 84 15.47 5.96 -4.80
CA VAL A 84 16.90 6.22 -4.93
C VAL A 84 17.05 7.06 -6.18
N LEU A 85 17.49 8.32 -6.01
CA LEU A 85 17.88 9.21 -7.11
C LEU A 85 18.99 8.57 -7.97
#